data_AF-A0A939ZX94-F1
#
_entry.id   AF-A0A939ZX94-F1
#
_cell.length_a   1.000
_cell.length_b   1.000
_cell.length_c   1.000
_cell.angle_alpha   90.00
_cell.angle_beta   90.00
_cell.angle_gamma   90.00
#
_symmetry.space_group_name_H-M   'P 1'
#
loop_
_entity.id
_entity.type
_entity.pdbx_description
1 polymer ?
#
loop_
_entity_poly.entity_id
_entity_poly.type
_entity_poly.pdbx_seq_one_letter_code
_entity_poly.pdbx_strand_id
1 'polypeptide(L)'
;MLYIYNTSTDPYFNMACEEYLLTDFDPGQAVFMLWQNSPAIIVGKNQNTMEEINAAYIEESGIPVVRRLSGGGCVYHDLGNLNFTVITEYESGFFDSLDMFTRPVIGVLEDLGIKAELKGRNDISIEGQKFSGNS
;
A
#
# COMPACT_ATOMS: atom_id res chain seq x y z
N MET A 1 -2.72 -15.82 11.51
CA MET A 1 -2.57 -14.44 10.99
C MET A 1 -3.15 -13.49 12.03
N LEU A 2 -2.39 -12.46 12.40
CA LEU A 2 -2.80 -11.38 13.30
C LEU A 2 -3.46 -10.28 12.47
N TYR A 3 -4.60 -9.76 12.93
CA TYR A 3 -5.33 -8.68 12.27
C TYR A 3 -5.15 -7.39 13.04
N ILE A 4 -4.64 -6.35 12.38
CA ILE A 4 -4.40 -5.02 12.96
C ILE A 4 -5.30 -4.00 12.28
N TYR A 5 -6.11 -3.31 13.07
CA TYR A 5 -6.81 -2.11 12.62
C TYR A 5 -6.12 -0.90 13.22
N ASN A 6 -5.28 -0.23 12.42
CA ASN A 6 -4.52 0.93 12.86
C ASN A 6 -5.30 2.22 12.56
N THR A 7 -5.68 2.92 13.62
CA THR A 7 -6.49 4.16 13.54
C THR A 7 -5.66 5.43 13.40
N SER A 8 -4.33 5.34 13.41
CA SER A 8 -3.49 6.50 13.15
C SER A 8 -3.59 6.90 11.68
N THR A 9 -3.68 8.21 11.44
CA THR A 9 -3.65 8.79 10.10
C THR A 9 -2.32 9.48 9.78
N ASP A 10 -1.35 9.44 10.69
CA ASP A 10 -0.04 10.06 10.48
C ASP A 10 0.81 9.19 9.53
N PRO A 11 1.19 9.71 8.35
CA PRO A 11 1.97 8.94 7.38
C PRO A 11 3.35 8.56 7.90
N TYR A 12 3.99 9.35 8.76
CA TYR A 12 5.29 9.00 9.32
C TYR A 12 5.17 7.80 10.26
N PHE A 13 4.19 7.86 11.16
CA PHE A 13 3.91 6.75 12.07
C PHE A 13 3.51 5.49 11.32
N ASN A 14 2.62 5.59 10.33
CA ASN A 14 2.11 4.44 9.60
C ASN A 14 3.20 3.71 8.80
N MET A 15 4.12 4.46 8.16
CA MET A 15 5.29 3.88 7.49
C MET A 15 6.25 3.21 8.49
N ALA A 16 6.49 3.84 9.64
CA ALA A 16 7.33 3.24 10.68
C ALA A 16 6.68 1.99 11.30
N CYS A 17 5.35 1.98 11.45
CA CYS A 17 4.60 0.84 11.96
C CYS A 17 4.69 -0.36 11.00
N GLU A 18 4.48 -0.13 9.71
CA GLU A 18 4.64 -1.16 8.68
C GLU A 18 6.08 -1.71 8.65
N GLU A 19 7.09 -0.84 8.69
CA GLU A 19 8.49 -1.24 8.77
C GLU A 19 8.76 -2.10 10.01
N TYR A 20 8.37 -1.66 11.20
CA TYR A 20 8.55 -2.42 12.44
C TYR A 20 7.91 -3.81 12.38
N LEU A 21 6.68 -3.90 11.86
CA LEU A 21 5.96 -5.17 11.69
C LEU A 21 6.68 -6.11 10.72
N LEU A 22 7.43 -5.58 9.76
CA LEU A 22 8.19 -6.36 8.79
C LEU A 22 9.58 -6.76 9.31
N THR A 23 10.27 -5.89 10.03
CA THR A 23 11.71 -6.04 10.33
C THR A 23 12.01 -6.48 11.76
N ASP A 24 11.21 -6.06 12.73
CA ASP A 24 11.53 -6.18 14.16
C ASP A 24 10.45 -6.93 14.97
N PHE A 25 9.27 -7.14 14.38
CA PHE A 25 8.22 -7.95 14.98
C PHE A 25 8.48 -9.47 14.83
N ASP A 26 7.64 -10.29 15.46
CA ASP A 26 7.77 -11.75 15.46
C ASP A 26 7.79 -12.33 14.02
N PRO A 27 8.92 -12.88 13.55
CA PRO A 27 9.06 -13.38 12.18
C PRO A 27 8.10 -14.52 11.83
N GLY A 28 7.64 -15.28 12.83
CA GLY A 28 6.69 -16.40 12.63
C GLY A 28 5.23 -15.96 12.58
N GLN A 29 4.94 -14.68 12.83
CA GLN A 29 3.58 -14.16 12.92
C GLN A 29 3.18 -13.44 11.62
N ALA A 30 2.40 -14.12 10.77
CA ALA A 30 1.77 -13.44 9.63
C ALA A 30 0.81 -12.33 10.11
N VAL A 31 0.82 -11.17 9.44
CA VAL A 31 0.03 -9.98 9.77
C VAL A 31 -0.82 -9.55 8.58
N PHE A 32 -2.05 -9.13 8.84
CA PHE A 32 -2.85 -8.31 7.95
C PHE A 32 -3.22 -7.00 8.65
N MET A 33 -2.87 -5.86 8.07
CA MET A 33 -3.14 -4.54 8.65
C MET A 33 -3.98 -3.70 7.70
N LEU A 34 -5.02 -3.04 8.22
CA LEU A 34 -5.76 -1.98 7.53
C LEU A 34 -5.44 -0.63 8.17
N TRP A 35 -5.18 0.39 7.35
CA TRP A 35 -4.75 1.71 7.80
C TRP A 35 -4.95 2.78 6.72
N GLN A 36 -4.93 4.06 7.12
CA GLN A 36 -5.13 5.20 6.21
C GLN A 36 -4.15 6.31 6.55
N ASN A 37 -3.82 7.18 5.59
CA ASN A 37 -3.06 8.40 5.86
C ASN A 37 -3.96 9.63 5.67
N SER A 38 -3.70 10.69 6.43
CA SER A 38 -4.02 12.05 5.99
C SER A 38 -3.30 12.36 4.66
N PRO A 39 -3.65 13.44 3.94
CA PRO A 39 -3.00 13.81 2.68
C PRO A 39 -1.49 13.61 2.72
N ALA A 40 -0.94 12.76 1.84
CA ALA A 40 0.47 12.39 1.83
C ALA A 40 0.92 11.89 0.45
N ILE A 41 2.17 12.13 0.11
CA ILE A 41 2.83 11.55 -1.07
C ILE A 41 3.76 10.43 -0.61
N ILE A 42 3.53 9.22 -1.11
CA ILE A 42 4.34 8.04 -0.80
C ILE A 42 5.20 7.67 -2.02
N VAL A 43 6.49 7.91 -1.90
CA VAL A 43 7.48 7.69 -2.95
C VAL A 43 8.05 6.27 -2.86
N GLY A 44 8.14 5.57 -3.99
CA GLY A 44 8.74 4.24 -4.05
C GLY A 44 10.23 4.27 -3.71
N LYS A 45 10.75 3.17 -3.12
CA LYS A 45 12.11 3.07 -2.57
C LYS A 45 13.21 3.67 -3.45
N ASN A 46 13.15 3.40 -4.76
CA ASN A 46 14.23 3.74 -5.70
C ASN A 46 13.93 4.95 -6.60
N GLN A 47 12.82 5.67 -6.41
CA GLN A 47 12.49 6.83 -7.25
C GLN A 47 13.25 8.09 -6.83
N ASN A 48 13.54 8.96 -7.80
CA ASN A 48 14.01 10.31 -7.53
C ASN A 48 12.83 11.19 -7.11
N THR A 49 12.72 11.51 -5.82
CA THR A 49 11.58 12.26 -5.26
C THR A 49 11.28 13.55 -6.03
N MET A 50 12.31 14.31 -6.42
CA MET A 50 12.11 15.62 -7.05
C MET A 50 11.50 15.54 -8.47
N GLU A 51 11.63 14.38 -9.13
CA GLU A 51 11.04 14.15 -10.47
C GLU A 51 9.59 13.64 -10.38
N GLU A 52 9.17 13.15 -9.21
CA GLU A 52 7.85 12.54 -9.02
C GLU A 52 6.82 13.51 -8.44
N ILE A 53 7.27 14.68 -7.98
CA ILE A 53 6.44 15.59 -7.19
C ILE A 53 6.39 17.00 -7.78
N ASN A 54 5.26 17.67 -7.59
CA ASN A 54 5.19 19.12 -7.73
C ASN A 54 5.62 19.77 -6.40
N ALA A 55 6.90 20.07 -6.28
CA ALA A 55 7.49 20.57 -5.04
C ALA A 55 6.83 21.86 -4.54
N ALA A 56 6.53 22.80 -5.44
CA ALA A 56 5.90 24.07 -5.07
C ALA A 56 4.51 23.87 -4.45
N TYR A 57 3.68 23.02 -5.07
CA TYR A 57 2.34 22.72 -4.55
C TYR A 57 2.39 22.00 -3.20
N ILE A 58 3.33 21.07 -3.04
CA ILE A 58 3.49 20.29 -1.80
C ILE A 58 3.94 21.19 -0.65
N GLU A 59 4.89 22.09 -0.90
CA GLU A 59 5.37 23.04 0.10
C GLU A 59 4.25 24.00 0.52
N GLU A 60 3.50 24.55 -0.44
CA GLU A 60 2.35 25.43 -0.16
C GLU A 60 1.23 24.71 0.61
N SER A 61 0.95 23.46 0.25
CA SER A 61 -0.15 22.68 0.84
C SER A 61 0.23 21.97 2.15
N GLY A 62 1.52 21.98 2.54
CA GLY A 62 2.02 21.28 3.70
C GLY A 62 1.84 19.75 3.64
N ILE A 63 1.82 19.17 2.43
CA ILE A 63 1.59 17.73 2.27
C ILE A 63 2.91 16.99 2.58
N PRO A 64 2.94 16.03 3.53
CA PRO A 64 4.12 15.24 3.81
C PRO A 64 4.51 14.37 2.62
N VAL A 65 5.81 14.27 2.37
CA VAL A 65 6.42 13.34 1.40
C VAL A 65 7.21 12.29 2.18
N VAL A 66 6.84 11.02 2.02
CA VAL A 66 7.46 9.91 2.74
C VAL A 66 7.92 8.84 1.74
N ARG A 67 9.11 8.28 1.96
CA ARG A 67 9.64 7.19 1.14
C ARG A 67 9.34 5.86 1.81
N ARG A 68 8.72 4.92 1.09
CA ARG A 68 8.43 3.57 1.60
C ARG A 68 9.55 2.57 1.31
N LEU A 69 9.49 1.42 1.96
CA LEU A 69 10.48 0.34 1.83
C LEU A 69 10.36 -0.47 0.53
N SER A 70 9.16 -0.56 -0.04
CA SER A 70 8.88 -1.31 -1.26
C SER A 70 9.20 -0.51 -2.53
N GLY A 71 9.43 -1.23 -3.63
CA GLY A 71 9.60 -0.64 -4.96
C GLY A 71 8.28 -0.14 -5.55
N GLY A 72 8.25 0.11 -6.86
CA GLY A 72 7.08 0.65 -7.55
C GLY A 72 7.08 2.19 -7.62
N GLY A 73 5.93 2.74 -8.02
CA GLY A 73 5.77 4.17 -8.31
C GLY A 73 5.40 5.05 -7.11
N CYS A 74 5.19 6.33 -7.40
CA CYS A 74 4.75 7.35 -6.45
C CYS A 74 3.22 7.36 -6.39
N VAL A 75 2.63 7.46 -5.20
CA VAL A 75 1.18 7.48 -4.99
C VAL A 75 0.78 8.59 -4.02
N TYR A 76 -0.42 9.13 -4.21
CA TYR A 76 -1.04 10.08 -3.30
C TYR A 76 -2.06 9.36 -2.42
N HIS A 77 -2.01 9.60 -1.12
CA HIS A 77 -2.97 9.10 -0.14
C HIS A 77 -3.79 10.25 0.43
N ASP A 78 -5.03 9.95 0.82
CA ASP A 78 -5.86 10.75 1.71
C ASP A 78 -6.79 9.83 2.52
N LEU A 79 -7.74 10.41 3.25
CA LEU A 79 -8.70 9.66 4.08
C LEU A 79 -9.76 8.90 3.26
N GLY A 80 -9.82 9.09 1.94
CA GLY A 80 -10.61 8.27 1.01
C GLY A 80 -9.84 7.03 0.53
N ASN A 81 -8.52 6.99 0.71
CA ASN A 81 -7.67 5.85 0.35
C ASN A 81 -7.49 4.90 1.55
N LEU A 82 -7.90 3.64 1.40
CA LEU A 82 -7.64 2.57 2.37
C LEU A 82 -6.43 1.76 1.94
N ASN A 83 -5.41 1.71 2.81
CA ASN A 83 -4.24 0.86 2.61
C ASN A 83 -4.44 -0.47 3.32
N PHE A 84 -3.87 -1.52 2.75
CA PHE A 84 -3.74 -2.82 3.39
C PHE A 84 -2.32 -3.32 3.26
N THR A 85 -1.84 -4.00 4.30
CA THR A 85 -0.51 -4.60 4.35
C THR A 85 -0.67 -6.07 4.68
N VAL A 86 0.00 -6.95 3.94
CA VAL A 86 0.13 -8.37 4.25
C VAL A 86 1.60 -8.67 4.51
N ILE A 87 1.92 -9.19 5.69
CA ILE A 87 3.26 -9.66 6.06
C ILE A 87 3.15 -11.16 6.34
N THR A 88 4.02 -11.95 5.74
CA THR A 88 4.07 -13.40 5.90
C THR A 88 5.50 -13.87 5.70
N GLU A 89 5.82 -15.07 6.18
CA GLU A 89 7.09 -15.71 5.86
C GLU A 89 7.25 -15.84 4.34
N TYR A 90 8.47 -15.58 3.87
CA TYR A 90 8.80 -15.74 2.47
C TYR A 90 8.98 -17.23 2.14
N GLU A 91 8.16 -17.76 1.24
CA GLU A 91 8.34 -19.10 0.69
C GLU A 91 8.89 -19.02 -0.75
N SER A 92 9.68 -20.02 -1.16
CA SER A 92 10.23 -20.09 -2.51
C SER A 92 9.10 -20.15 -3.55
N GLY A 93 9.06 -19.17 -4.46
CA GLY A 93 8.00 -19.03 -5.47
C GLY A 93 7.13 -17.78 -5.32
N PHE A 94 7.30 -17.02 -4.23
CA PHE A 94 6.52 -15.79 -3.97
C PHE A 94 6.87 -14.59 -4.88
N PHE A 95 7.94 -14.64 -5.68
CA PHE A 95 8.31 -13.49 -6.52
C PHE A 95 7.26 -13.10 -7.58
N ASP A 96 6.37 -14.03 -7.96
CA ASP A 96 5.25 -13.80 -8.89
C ASP A 96 3.86 -13.78 -8.18
N SER A 97 3.81 -13.66 -6.84
CA SER A 97 2.60 -13.93 -6.04
C SER A 97 1.74 -12.72 -5.66
N LEU A 98 1.94 -11.54 -6.27
CA LEU A 98 1.05 -10.38 -6.04
C LEU A 98 -0.43 -10.70 -6.35
N ASP A 99 -0.69 -11.58 -7.32
CA ASP A 99 -2.02 -12.14 -7.60
C ASP A 99 -2.62 -12.82 -6.36
N MET A 100 -1.84 -13.62 -5.62
CA MET A 100 -2.31 -14.31 -4.41
C MET A 100 -2.73 -13.33 -3.30
N PHE A 101 -2.05 -12.18 -3.18
CA PHE A 101 -2.38 -11.17 -2.18
C PHE A 101 -3.53 -10.24 -2.60
N THR A 102 -3.73 -10.05 -3.90
CA THR A 102 -4.80 -9.20 -4.45
C THR A 102 -6.13 -9.95 -4.62
N ARG A 103 -6.11 -11.27 -4.83
CA ARG A 103 -7.32 -12.09 -4.99
C ARG A 103 -8.32 -11.98 -3.83
N PRO A 104 -7.92 -12.01 -2.54
CA PRO A 104 -8.87 -11.78 -1.45
C PRO A 104 -9.58 -10.43 -1.55
N VAL A 105 -8.88 -9.37 -1.97
CA VAL A 105 -9.47 -8.04 -2.17
C VAL A 105 -10.49 -8.06 -3.31
N ILE A 106 -10.15 -8.72 -4.42
CA ILE A 106 -11.07 -8.90 -5.56
C ILE A 106 -12.31 -9.71 -5.15
N GLY A 107 -12.14 -10.79 -4.39
CA GLY A 107 -13.25 -11.62 -3.90
C GLY A 107 -14.21 -10.84 -3.00
N VAL A 108 -13.69 -10.02 -2.09
CA VAL A 108 -14.53 -9.14 -1.25
C VAL A 108 -15.30 -8.13 -2.12
N LEU A 109 -14.68 -7.56 -3.15
CA LEU A 109 -15.38 -6.66 -4.08
C LEU A 109 -16.48 -7.41 -4.86
N GLU A 110 -16.23 -8.64 -5.30
CA GLU A 110 -17.21 -9.46 -5.99
C GLU A 110 -18.42 -9.80 -5.09
N ASP A 111 -18.19 -10.12 -3.82
CA ASP A 111 -19.24 -10.32 -2.82
C ASP A 111 -20.10 -9.07 -2.60
N LEU A 112 -19.52 -7.88 -2.82
CA LEU A 112 -20.21 -6.59 -2.81
C LEU A 112 -20.89 -6.25 -4.15
N GLY A 113 -20.82 -7.14 -5.15
CA GLY A 113 -21.37 -6.95 -6.49
C GLY A 113 -20.50 -6.09 -7.41
N ILE A 114 -19.26 -5.82 -7.04
CA ILE A 114 -18.29 -5.01 -7.79
C ILE A 114 -17.35 -5.94 -8.55
N LYS A 115 -17.39 -5.88 -9.87
CA LYS A 115 -16.49 -6.68 -10.73
C LYS A 115 -15.14 -5.99 -10.87
N ALA A 116 -14.18 -6.42 -10.06
CA ALA A 116 -12.79 -5.99 -10.13
C ALA A 116 -11.93 -7.04 -10.85
N GLU A 117 -10.87 -6.59 -11.51
CA GLU A 117 -9.94 -7.45 -12.25
C GLU A 117 -8.50 -7.06 -11.96
N LEU A 118 -7.60 -8.05 -11.92
CA LEU A 118 -6.16 -7.82 -11.89
C LEU A 118 -5.71 -7.41 -13.30
N LYS A 119 -5.00 -6.30 -13.42
CA LYS A 119 -4.48 -5.76 -14.67
C LYS A 119 -2.97 -5.53 -14.58
N GLY A 120 -2.24 -6.01 -15.59
CA GLY A 120 -0.78 -5.92 -15.59
C GLY A 120 -0.17 -6.84 -14.53
N ARG A 121 0.80 -6.34 -13.77
CA ARG A 121 1.52 -7.14 -12.75
C ARG A 121 0.98 -6.94 -11.33
N ASN A 122 0.42 -5.77 -11.04
CA ASN A 122 0.21 -5.32 -9.66
C ASN A 122 -0.96 -4.34 -9.47
N ASP A 123 -1.80 -4.13 -10.48
CA ASP A 123 -2.90 -3.17 -10.41
C ASP A 123 -4.25 -3.89 -10.37
N ILE A 124 -5.20 -3.36 -9.60
CA ILE A 124 -6.60 -3.79 -9.64
C ILE A 124 -7.43 -2.68 -10.29
N SER A 125 -8.29 -3.07 -11.22
CA SER A 125 -9.16 -2.15 -11.96
C SER A 125 -10.63 -2.56 -11.93
N ILE A 126 -11.50 -1.58 -12.12
CA ILE A 126 -12.93 -1.76 -12.40
C ILE A 126 -13.19 -1.08 -13.75
N GLU A 127 -13.81 -1.80 -14.68
CA GLU A 127 -14.05 -1.32 -16.06
C GLU A 127 -12.77 -0.75 -16.72
N GLY A 128 -11.63 -1.42 -16.48
CA GLY A 128 -10.32 -1.03 -17.00
C GLY A 128 -9.67 0.20 -16.35
N GLN A 129 -10.33 0.86 -15.38
CA GLN A 129 -9.83 1.99 -14.62
C GLN A 129 -9.19 1.53 -13.31
N LYS A 130 -7.93 1.91 -13.09
CA LYS A 130 -7.18 1.52 -11.89
C LYS A 130 -7.76 2.19 -10.64
N PHE A 131 -7.94 1.41 -9.57
CA PHE A 131 -8.27 1.92 -8.24
C PHE A 131 -7.30 1.44 -7.15
N SER A 132 -6.49 0.42 -7.39
CA SER A 132 -5.49 -0.09 -6.45
C SER A 132 -4.18 -0.38 -7.17
N GLY A 133 -3.06 -0.02 -6.54
CA GLY A 133 -1.71 -0.41 -6.95
C GLY A 133 -1.02 -1.13 -5.79
N ASN A 134 -0.30 -2.19 -6.09
CA ASN A 134 0.33 -3.08 -5.11
C ASN A 134 1.85 -3.09 -5.29
N SER A 135 2.62 -3.28 -4.22
CA SER A 135 4.09 -3.21 -4.22
C SER A 135 4.73 -4.02 -3.12
#